data_AF-A0A225CBQ2-F1
#
_entry.id   AF-A0A225CBQ2-F1
#
_cell.length_a   1.000
_cell.length_b   1.000
_cell.length_c   1.000
_cell.angle_alpha   90.00
_cell.angle_beta   90.00
_cell.angle_gamma   90.00
#
_symmetry.space_group_name_H-M   'P 1'
#
loop_
_entity.id
_entity.type
_entity.pdbx_description
1 polymer ?
#
loop_
_entity_poly.entity_id
_entity_poly.type
_entity_poly.pdbx_seq_one_letter_code
_entity_poly.pdbx_strand_id
1 'polypeptide(L)'
;MTPPARTAEHDAFGPWIDTVRTLDEVPRLFRPHGADPFAARLVLKVPRDIARRDTDPTMDLYDRLIVVGDRELEVLTRRGSGFIVRRIPYADIVAVRDRVDLLDGLLTLHTADGTALEIPFNGASADVVVDLTELLVALAGEAGGVPVHAPGRAERVAPRIDMGKDEAGVASAYYDLTARDPQLRYLSSRPRTPLRTTATGLAGALQRLRPMSLAGALAACTPRELLIVSRRDPVLRRRTATLSIDRLRLLRHAITSTTSEPHPRWQGMSTVTIRAGAAAFELIAETSEPLECELLTVGR
;
A
#
# COMPACT_ATOMS: atom_id res chain seq x y z
N MET A 1 24.35 11.93 -38.77
CA MET A 1 23.56 12.17 -37.56
C MET A 1 24.45 11.87 -36.37
N THR A 2 24.91 12.89 -35.65
CA THR A 2 25.67 12.70 -34.41
C THR A 2 24.72 12.16 -33.36
N PRO A 3 25.03 11.05 -32.66
CA PRO A 3 24.16 10.57 -31.59
C PRO A 3 24.02 11.68 -30.53
N PRO A 4 22.82 11.86 -29.95
CA PRO A 4 22.62 12.83 -28.88
C PRO A 4 23.61 12.55 -27.74
N ALA A 5 24.17 13.62 -27.17
CA ALA A 5 25.09 13.50 -26.04
C ALA A 5 24.40 12.75 -24.90
N ARG A 6 25.07 11.75 -24.32
CA ARG A 6 24.56 11.02 -23.16
C ARG A 6 24.35 11.98 -22.00
N THR A 7 23.23 11.83 -21.29
CA THR A 7 22.94 12.57 -20.06
C THR A 7 22.99 11.61 -18.87
N ALA A 8 23.41 12.12 -17.71
CA ALA A 8 23.39 11.33 -16.47
C ALA A 8 21.98 10.82 -16.14
N GLU A 9 20.94 11.61 -16.45
CA GLU A 9 19.53 11.22 -16.32
C GLU A 9 19.19 9.97 -17.15
N HIS A 10 19.61 9.94 -18.43
CA HIS A 10 19.37 8.80 -19.31
C HIS A 10 20.20 7.56 -18.92
N ASP A 11 21.43 7.75 -18.45
CA ASP A 11 22.30 6.64 -18.03
C ASP A 11 21.76 5.95 -16.76
N ALA A 12 21.20 6.72 -15.83
CA ALA A 12 20.56 6.26 -14.61
C ALA A 12 19.12 5.74 -14.78
N PHE A 13 18.51 5.90 -15.96
CA PHE A 13 17.12 5.53 -16.20
C PHE A 13 16.91 4.01 -16.15
N GLY A 14 15.92 3.59 -15.37
CA GLY A 14 15.49 2.21 -15.20
C GLY A 14 14.03 2.15 -14.73
N PRO A 15 13.44 0.94 -14.66
CA PRO A 15 12.04 0.75 -14.27
C PRO A 15 11.76 0.99 -12.77
N TRP A 16 12.77 1.30 -11.96
CA TRP A 16 12.64 1.47 -10.52
C TRP A 16 12.44 2.94 -10.11
N ILE A 17 11.67 3.15 -9.04
CA ILE A 17 11.64 4.40 -8.28
C ILE A 17 13.00 4.60 -7.61
N ASP A 18 13.50 5.83 -7.67
CA ASP A 18 14.81 6.17 -7.13
C ASP A 18 14.75 7.46 -6.30
N THR A 19 15.64 7.56 -5.32
CA THR A 19 15.72 8.72 -4.43
C THR A 19 16.57 9.80 -5.08
N VAL A 20 16.07 11.04 -5.08
CA VAL A 20 16.84 12.21 -5.50
C VAL A 20 17.64 12.71 -4.29
N ARG A 21 18.97 12.62 -4.38
CA ARG A 21 19.91 13.00 -3.30
C ARG A 21 20.58 14.33 -3.54
N THR A 22 20.59 14.81 -4.78
CA THR A 22 21.22 16.07 -5.18
C THR A 22 20.30 16.85 -6.12
N LEU A 23 20.53 18.17 -6.24
CA LEU A 23 19.74 19.02 -7.14
C LEU A 23 19.86 18.60 -8.62
N ASP A 24 21.02 18.07 -9.02
CA ASP A 24 21.26 17.62 -10.40
C ASP A 24 20.49 16.35 -10.77
N GLU A 25 20.15 15.53 -9.77
CA GLU A 25 19.35 14.31 -9.92
C GLU A 25 17.85 14.58 -10.11
N VAL A 26 17.38 15.81 -9.87
CA VAL A 26 16.00 16.22 -10.16
C VAL A 26 15.78 16.12 -11.68
N PRO A 27 14.80 15.34 -12.17
CA PRO A 27 14.55 15.19 -13.60
C PRO A 27 14.29 16.55 -14.25
N ARG A 28 14.85 16.75 -15.45
CA ARG A 28 14.86 18.05 -16.14
C ARG A 28 13.49 18.73 -16.17
N LEU A 29 12.44 17.97 -16.47
CA LEU A 29 11.06 18.45 -16.55
C LEU A 29 10.58 19.12 -15.26
N PHE A 30 10.98 18.61 -14.09
CA PHE A 30 10.48 19.05 -12.79
C PHE A 30 11.36 20.11 -12.12
N ARG A 31 12.55 20.39 -12.65
CA ARG A 31 13.48 21.40 -12.09
C ARG A 31 12.85 22.78 -11.87
N PRO A 32 11.97 23.32 -12.76
CA PRO A 32 11.32 24.60 -12.53
C PRO A 32 10.48 24.68 -11.25
N HIS A 33 10.09 23.54 -10.66
CA HIS A 33 9.41 23.51 -9.37
C HIS A 33 10.30 24.00 -8.22
N GLY A 34 11.62 23.84 -8.32
CA GLY A 34 12.55 24.16 -7.24
C GLY A 34 12.50 23.17 -6.08
N ALA A 35 12.17 21.90 -6.33
CA ALA A 35 12.25 20.86 -5.29
C ALA A 35 13.69 20.72 -4.79
N ASP A 36 13.89 20.86 -3.49
CA ASP A 36 15.20 20.78 -2.84
C ASP A 36 15.28 19.49 -1.98
N PRO A 37 16.09 18.49 -2.37
CA PRO A 37 16.24 17.25 -1.62
C PRO A 37 16.91 17.43 -0.25
N PHE A 38 17.54 18.59 0.02
CA PHE A 38 18.13 18.90 1.32
C PHE A 38 17.12 19.51 2.30
N ALA A 39 16.06 20.14 1.78
CA ALA A 39 15.00 20.73 2.60
C ALA A 39 13.79 19.79 2.77
N ALA A 40 13.54 18.91 1.80
CA ALA A 40 12.49 17.91 1.88
C ALA A 40 12.91 16.72 2.76
N ARG A 41 11.93 16.00 3.32
CA ARG A 41 12.17 14.77 4.07
C ARG A 41 12.55 13.59 3.18
N LEU A 42 11.97 13.57 1.98
CA LEU A 42 12.26 12.57 0.95
C LEU A 42 11.84 13.12 -0.41
N VAL A 43 12.65 12.88 -1.44
CA VAL A 43 12.29 13.17 -2.84
C VAL A 43 12.50 11.92 -3.68
N LEU A 44 11.45 11.48 -4.38
CA LEU A 44 11.48 10.29 -5.23
C LEU A 44 11.11 10.65 -6.66
N LYS A 45 11.85 10.11 -7.63
CA LYS A 45 11.51 10.17 -9.05
C LYS A 45 10.90 8.83 -9.48
N VAL A 46 9.72 8.90 -10.12
CA VAL A 46 8.96 7.73 -10.58
C VAL A 46 9.12 7.62 -12.10
N PRO A 47 9.70 6.51 -12.61
CA PRO A 47 9.99 6.38 -14.03
C PRO A 47 8.71 6.25 -14.86
N ARG A 48 8.80 6.61 -16.15
CA ARG A 48 7.75 6.30 -17.13
C ARG A 48 7.78 4.82 -17.48
N ASP A 49 6.61 4.27 -17.79
CA ASP A 49 6.48 2.94 -18.38
C ASP A 49 6.85 2.98 -19.87
N ILE A 50 8.16 3.06 -20.14
CA ILE A 50 8.77 3.03 -21.47
C ILE A 50 10.01 2.14 -21.44
N ALA A 51 10.19 1.30 -22.46
CA ALA A 51 11.37 0.45 -22.52
C ALA A 51 12.61 1.30 -22.79
N ARG A 52 13.70 1.07 -22.05
CA ARG A 52 14.97 1.82 -22.18
C ARG A 52 15.55 1.83 -23.60
N ARG A 53 15.29 0.80 -24.40
CA ARG A 53 15.71 0.75 -25.82
C ARG A 53 14.98 1.75 -26.71
N ASP A 54 13.83 2.23 -26.27
CA ASP A 54 12.94 3.16 -26.99
C ASP A 54 13.08 4.60 -26.44
N THR A 55 14.07 4.86 -25.57
CA THR A 55 14.33 6.18 -24.99
C THR A 55 15.53 6.86 -25.63
N ASP A 56 15.54 8.20 -25.60
CA ASP A 56 16.71 9.01 -25.95
C ASP A 56 16.95 10.13 -24.92
N PRO A 57 18.16 10.72 -24.87
CA PRO A 57 18.53 11.72 -23.86
C PRO A 57 17.72 13.03 -23.88
N THR A 58 16.97 13.29 -24.96
CA THR A 58 16.11 14.48 -25.08
C THR A 58 14.72 14.26 -24.51
N MET A 59 14.30 13.01 -24.29
CA MET A 59 13.01 12.70 -23.68
C MET A 59 12.97 13.03 -22.18
N ASP A 60 11.77 13.34 -21.68
CA ASP A 60 11.52 13.37 -20.25
C ASP A 60 11.19 11.94 -19.78
N LEU A 61 12.05 11.35 -18.96
CA LEU A 61 12.04 9.91 -18.68
C LEU A 61 11.19 9.53 -17.46
N TYR A 62 10.81 10.52 -16.65
CA TYR A 62 10.07 10.31 -15.40
C TYR A 62 8.65 10.85 -15.51
N ASP A 63 7.69 10.08 -14.99
CA ASP A 63 6.28 10.44 -15.04
C ASP A 63 5.87 11.29 -13.84
N ARG A 64 6.49 11.04 -12.68
CA ARG A 64 6.20 11.79 -11.45
C ARG A 64 7.44 12.12 -10.64
N LEU A 65 7.36 13.21 -9.90
CA LEU A 65 8.25 13.53 -8.78
C LEU A 65 7.40 13.61 -7.51
N ILE A 66 7.77 12.85 -6.49
CA ILE A 66 7.12 12.84 -5.18
C ILE A 66 8.05 13.60 -4.23
N VAL A 67 7.52 14.63 -3.59
CA VAL A 67 8.24 15.44 -2.60
C VAL A 67 7.49 15.33 -1.28
N VAL A 68 8.14 14.71 -0.30
CA VAL A 68 7.63 14.59 1.07
C VAL A 68 8.17 15.78 1.85
N GLY A 69 7.34 16.82 2.00
CA GLY A 69 7.69 18.03 2.76
C GLY A 69 7.44 17.88 4.26
N ASP A 70 7.48 18.99 5.00
CA ASP A 70 7.20 18.98 6.44
C ASP A 70 5.73 18.91 6.81
N ARG A 71 4.83 19.41 5.94
CA ARG A 71 3.40 19.54 6.24
C ARG A 71 2.48 18.84 5.25
N GLU A 72 3.00 18.57 4.06
CA GLU A 72 2.24 18.01 2.97
C GLU A 72 3.12 17.19 2.03
N LEU A 73 2.46 16.28 1.33
CA LEU A 73 2.99 15.55 0.20
C LEU A 73 2.70 16.33 -1.08
N GLU A 74 3.72 16.61 -1.88
CA GLU A 74 3.55 17.15 -3.23
C GLU A 74 3.85 16.06 -4.26
N VAL A 75 2.92 15.87 -5.20
CA VAL A 75 3.10 14.95 -6.32
C VAL A 75 2.99 15.72 -7.62
N LEU A 76 4.14 15.89 -8.27
CA LEU A 76 4.25 16.47 -9.58
C LEU A 76 4.00 15.37 -10.60
N THR A 77 3.06 15.57 -11.51
CA THR A 77 2.75 14.61 -12.58
C THR A 77 2.97 15.26 -13.92
N ARG A 78 3.75 14.60 -14.78
CA ARG A 78 4.02 15.06 -16.14
C ARG A 78 2.72 15.25 -16.93
N ARG A 79 2.62 16.37 -17.65
CA ARG A 79 1.54 16.69 -18.60
C ARG A 79 2.13 17.38 -19.83
N GLY A 80 2.23 16.64 -20.93
CA GLY A 80 2.85 17.15 -22.15
C GLY A 80 4.33 17.49 -21.93
N SER A 81 4.68 18.76 -22.16
CA SER A 81 6.01 19.35 -21.92
C SER A 81 6.15 20.03 -20.55
N GLY A 82 5.14 19.94 -19.69
CA GLY A 82 5.15 20.50 -18.34
C GLY A 82 4.68 19.48 -17.30
N PHE A 83 4.24 19.97 -16.16
CA PHE A 83 3.71 19.16 -15.08
C PHE A 83 2.58 19.87 -14.34
N ILE A 84 1.75 19.09 -13.66
CA ILE A 84 0.77 19.57 -12.68
C ILE A 84 1.22 19.17 -11.28
N VAL A 85 0.88 19.97 -10.27
CA VAL A 85 1.21 19.71 -8.87
C VAL A 85 -0.07 19.37 -8.12
N ARG A 86 -0.08 18.24 -7.43
CA ARG A 86 -1.10 17.90 -6.43
C ARG A 86 -0.46 17.98 -5.04
N ARG A 87 -1.05 18.77 -4.15
CA ARG A 87 -0.64 18.90 -2.75
C ARG A 87 -1.65 18.18 -1.87
N ILE A 88 -1.15 17.37 -0.95
CA ILE A 88 -1.97 16.59 -0.01
C ILE A 88 -1.43 16.86 1.40
N PRO A 89 -2.12 17.69 2.19
CA PRO A 89 -1.81 17.85 3.61
C PRO A 89 -1.81 16.49 4.31
N TYR A 90 -0.88 16.27 5.24
CA TYR A 90 -0.82 14.99 5.95
C TYR A 90 -2.07 14.70 6.78
N ALA A 91 -2.73 15.75 7.28
CA ALA A 91 -4.00 15.64 8.00
C ALA A 91 -5.15 15.10 7.12
N ASP A 92 -5.02 15.21 5.79
CA ASP A 92 -6.05 14.73 4.86
C ASP A 92 -5.82 13.27 4.46
N ILE A 93 -4.66 12.67 4.75
CA ILE A 93 -4.38 11.26 4.43
C ILE A 93 -5.11 10.39 5.45
N VAL A 94 -5.94 9.46 4.98
CA VAL A 94 -6.70 8.54 5.85
C VAL A 94 -6.25 7.09 5.73
N ALA A 95 -5.66 6.73 4.58
CA ALA A 95 -5.09 5.41 4.39
C ALA A 95 -3.98 5.43 3.33
N VAL A 96 -3.05 4.48 3.46
CA VAL A 96 -2.05 4.17 2.46
C VAL A 96 -2.13 2.68 2.15
N ARG A 97 -2.17 2.32 0.88
CA ARG A 97 -2.26 0.93 0.43
C ARG A 97 -1.19 0.64 -0.60
N ASP A 98 -0.35 -0.36 -0.36
CA ASP A 98 0.54 -0.91 -1.37
C ASP A 98 0.09 -2.31 -1.78
N ARG A 99 0.07 -2.57 -3.09
CA ARG A 99 -0.20 -3.87 -3.68
C ARG A 99 0.93 -4.23 -4.61
N VAL A 100 1.49 -5.41 -4.46
CA VAL A 100 2.58 -5.91 -5.30
C VAL A 100 2.27 -7.32 -5.75
N ASP A 101 2.36 -7.60 -7.04
CA ASP A 101 2.39 -8.94 -7.61
C ASP A 101 3.61 -9.06 -8.53
N LEU A 102 4.66 -9.70 -8.03
CA LEU A 102 5.96 -9.77 -8.69
C LEU A 102 6.50 -8.36 -9.01
N LEU A 103 6.53 -7.99 -10.29
CA LEU A 103 7.02 -6.69 -10.77
C LEU A 103 5.90 -5.66 -10.95
N ASP A 104 4.63 -6.03 -10.79
CA ASP A 104 3.48 -5.13 -10.90
C ASP A 104 3.11 -4.59 -9.51
N GLY A 105 3.48 -3.34 -9.25
CA GLY A 105 3.24 -2.63 -7.99
C GLY A 105 2.28 -1.45 -8.16
N LEU A 106 1.46 -1.21 -7.16
CA LEU A 106 0.57 -0.05 -7.09
C LEU A 106 0.49 0.50 -5.66
N LEU A 107 0.92 1.75 -5.50
CA LEU A 107 0.74 2.53 -4.28
C LEU A 107 -0.53 3.37 -4.44
N THR A 108 -1.41 3.34 -3.44
CA THR A 108 -2.64 4.14 -3.40
C THR A 108 -2.68 4.94 -2.10
N LEU A 109 -2.81 6.25 -2.22
CA LEU A 109 -3.02 7.17 -1.10
C LEU A 109 -4.49 7.58 -1.10
N HIS A 110 -5.18 7.32 0.01
CA HIS A 110 -6.58 7.70 0.18
C HIS A 110 -6.67 8.93 1.06
N THR A 111 -7.47 9.91 0.64
CA THR A 111 -7.69 11.15 1.40
C THR A 111 -9.10 11.21 1.98
N ALA A 112 -9.29 12.08 2.97
CA ALA A 112 -10.53 12.21 3.74
C ALA A 112 -11.74 12.61 2.88
N ASP A 113 -11.49 13.28 1.75
CA ASP A 113 -12.49 13.64 0.75
C ASP A 113 -12.94 12.46 -0.15
N GLY A 114 -12.37 11.26 0.08
CA GLY A 114 -12.68 10.05 -0.67
C GLY A 114 -11.91 9.94 -1.99
N THR A 115 -11.06 10.90 -2.32
CA THR A 115 -10.21 10.79 -3.51
C THR A 115 -9.05 9.83 -3.24
N ALA A 116 -8.56 9.23 -4.32
CA ALA A 116 -7.39 8.37 -4.29
C ALA A 116 -6.33 8.91 -5.25
N LEU A 117 -5.06 8.83 -4.84
CA LEU A 117 -3.91 9.04 -5.70
C LEU A 117 -3.21 7.70 -5.93
N GLU A 118 -3.16 7.28 -7.19
CA GLU A 118 -2.57 6.02 -7.61
C GLU A 118 -1.22 6.22 -8.28
N ILE A 119 -0.21 5.49 -7.80
CA ILE A 119 1.17 5.53 -8.29
C ILE A 119 1.60 4.09 -8.62
N PRO A 120 1.49 3.66 -9.89
CA PRO A 120 2.11 2.42 -10.33
C PRO A 120 3.62 2.48 -10.14
N PHE A 121 4.21 1.34 -9.78
CA PHE A 121 5.64 1.18 -9.59
C PHE A 121 6.07 -0.24 -9.94
N ASN A 122 7.34 -0.43 -10.26
CA ASN A 122 7.88 -1.76 -10.46
C ASN A 122 8.14 -2.43 -9.10
N GLY A 123 7.77 -3.69 -8.92
CA GLY A 123 7.97 -4.43 -7.66
C GLY A 123 9.42 -4.49 -7.15
N ALA A 124 10.43 -4.27 -8.01
CA ALA A 124 11.82 -4.08 -7.58
C ALA A 124 12.02 -2.82 -6.70
N SER A 125 11.06 -1.90 -6.67
CA SER A 125 11.01 -0.72 -5.81
C SER A 125 10.16 -0.91 -4.55
N ALA A 126 9.74 -2.14 -4.24
CA ALA A 126 8.89 -2.42 -3.09
C ALA A 126 9.48 -1.88 -1.78
N ASP A 127 10.79 -2.04 -1.54
CA ASP A 127 11.44 -1.54 -0.33
C ASP A 127 11.34 -0.01 -0.20
N VAL A 128 11.61 0.71 -1.30
CA VAL A 128 11.49 2.19 -1.35
C VAL A 128 10.04 2.64 -1.11
N VAL A 129 9.07 1.89 -1.62
CA VAL A 129 7.64 2.18 -1.40
C VAL A 129 7.21 1.89 0.03
N VAL A 130 7.76 0.85 0.66
CA VAL A 130 7.54 0.57 2.09
C VAL A 130 8.12 1.71 2.94
N ASP A 131 9.36 2.16 2.66
CA ASP A 131 9.99 3.29 3.36
C ASP A 131 9.15 4.58 3.22
N LEU A 132 8.69 4.88 2.00
CA LEU A 132 7.80 6.00 1.74
C LEU A 132 6.50 5.87 2.54
N THR A 133 5.89 4.69 2.54
CA THR A 133 4.61 4.44 3.21
C THR A 133 4.75 4.60 4.72
N GLU A 134 5.82 4.10 5.32
CA GLU A 134 6.12 4.26 6.75
C GLU A 134 6.31 5.74 7.12
N LEU A 135 7.04 6.49 6.29
CA LEU A 135 7.21 7.94 6.47
C LEU A 135 5.87 8.68 6.38
N LEU A 136 5.04 8.38 5.39
CA LEU A 136 3.73 9.02 5.22
C LEU A 136 2.77 8.72 6.37
N VAL A 137 2.74 7.47 6.84
CA VAL A 137 1.94 7.08 8.01
C VAL A 137 2.43 7.79 9.27
N ALA A 138 3.74 7.93 9.45
CA ALA A 138 4.30 8.65 10.59
C ALA A 138 3.85 10.12 10.58
N LEU A 139 4.04 10.82 9.46
CA LEU A 139 3.69 12.24 9.30
C LEU A 139 2.19 12.49 9.40
N ALA A 140 1.36 11.62 8.81
CA ALA A 140 -0.09 11.72 8.91
C ALA A 140 -0.60 11.38 10.32
N GLY A 141 0.02 10.41 11.00
CA GLY A 141 -0.26 10.13 12.41
C GLY A 141 0.05 11.33 13.32
N GLU A 142 1.19 11.98 13.11
CA GLU A 142 1.56 13.22 13.82
C GLU A 142 0.56 14.35 13.56
N ALA A 143 0.16 14.56 12.31
CA ALA A 143 -0.85 15.56 11.93
C ALA A 143 -2.21 15.28 12.58
N GLY A 144 -2.56 14.00 12.77
CA GLY A 144 -3.74 13.55 13.52
C GLY A 144 -3.60 13.61 15.05
N GLY A 145 -2.52 14.20 15.57
CA GLY A 145 -2.29 14.38 17.01
C GLY A 145 -1.80 13.13 17.74
N VAL A 146 -1.41 12.08 17.03
CA VAL A 146 -0.80 10.88 17.63
C VAL A 146 0.72 11.09 17.66
N PRO A 147 1.35 11.33 18.82
CA PRO A 147 2.77 11.64 18.88
C PRO A 147 3.60 10.45 18.39
N VAL A 148 4.73 10.73 17.74
CA VAL A 148 5.80 9.75 17.56
C VAL A 148 6.31 9.38 18.94
N HIS A 149 5.84 8.26 19.47
CA HIS A 149 6.40 7.72 20.69
C HIS A 149 7.77 7.14 20.36
N ALA A 150 8.80 7.59 21.07
CA ALA A 150 10.08 6.90 21.08
C ALA A 150 9.83 5.42 21.40
N PRO A 151 10.46 4.47 20.70
CA PRO A 151 10.21 3.05 20.91
C PRO A 151 10.47 2.68 22.37
N GLY A 152 9.40 2.42 23.11
CA GLY A 152 9.51 1.75 24.40
C GLY A 152 10.11 0.38 24.14
N ARG A 153 11.32 0.16 24.66
CA ARG A 153 12.12 -1.07 24.54
C ARG A 153 11.53 -2.22 25.36
N ALA A 154 10.22 -2.45 25.23
CA ALA A 154 9.63 -3.68 25.73
C ALA A 154 10.02 -4.78 24.74
N GLU A 155 10.90 -5.67 25.16
CA GLU A 155 11.22 -6.91 24.45
C GLU A 155 9.91 -7.71 24.35
N ARG A 156 9.28 -7.64 23.17
CA ARG A 156 8.05 -8.36 22.89
C ARG A 156 8.41 -9.66 22.21
N VAL A 157 7.94 -10.77 22.77
CA VAL A 157 8.02 -12.07 22.13
C VAL A 157 7.21 -11.99 20.82
N ALA A 158 7.89 -12.10 19.69
CA ALA A 158 7.23 -12.13 18.39
C ALA A 158 6.22 -13.31 18.39
N PRO A 159 4.94 -13.07 18.09
CA PRO A 159 3.96 -14.14 18.07
C PRO A 159 4.34 -15.12 16.96
N ARG A 160 4.28 -16.41 17.24
CA ARG A 160 4.44 -17.43 16.19
C ARG A 160 3.14 -17.50 15.39
N ILE A 161 3.13 -16.85 14.24
CA ILE A 161 1.99 -16.84 13.33
C ILE A 161 2.10 -18.07 12.41
N ASP A 162 1.13 -18.98 12.49
CA ASP A 162 0.99 -20.11 11.57
C ASP A 162 -0.16 -19.86 10.59
N MET A 163 0.18 -19.51 9.35
CA MET A 163 -0.80 -19.33 8.26
C MET A 163 -0.78 -20.49 7.25
N GLY A 164 0.00 -21.54 7.52
CA GLY A 164 0.31 -22.59 6.56
C GLY A 164 1.25 -22.14 5.44
N LYS A 165 1.70 -23.11 4.62
CA LYS A 165 2.71 -22.88 3.57
C LYS A 165 2.25 -21.92 2.48
N ASP A 166 0.97 -21.97 2.13
CA ASP A 166 0.39 -21.15 1.05
C ASP A 166 0.37 -19.65 1.37
N GLU A 167 0.38 -19.28 2.65
CA GLU A 167 0.28 -17.90 3.13
C GLU A 167 1.53 -17.47 3.92
N ALA A 168 2.63 -18.23 3.81
CA ALA A 168 3.90 -17.89 4.44
C ALA A 168 4.43 -16.50 4.03
N GLY A 169 4.13 -16.06 2.79
CA GLY A 169 4.48 -14.73 2.32
C GLY A 169 3.76 -13.59 3.06
N VAL A 170 2.51 -13.80 3.49
CA VAL A 170 1.75 -12.82 4.29
C VAL A 170 2.38 -12.68 5.68
N ALA A 171 2.73 -13.81 6.31
CA ALA A 171 3.43 -13.82 7.60
C ALA A 171 4.83 -13.19 7.49
N SER A 172 5.60 -13.49 6.44
CA SER A 172 6.91 -12.88 6.19
C SER A 172 6.79 -11.36 6.05
N ALA A 173 5.84 -10.88 5.25
CA ALA A 173 5.62 -9.45 5.08
C ALA A 173 5.27 -8.75 6.41
N TYR A 174 4.55 -9.41 7.32
CA TYR A 174 4.34 -8.88 8.67
C TYR A 174 5.65 -8.83 9.48
N TYR A 175 6.45 -9.89 9.47
CA TYR A 175 7.71 -9.91 10.22
C TYR A 175 8.69 -8.84 9.75
N ASP A 176 8.78 -8.61 8.43
CA ASP A 176 9.61 -7.56 7.83
C ASP A 176 9.17 -6.17 8.34
N LEU A 177 7.86 -5.94 8.48
CA LEU A 177 7.32 -4.69 9.04
C LEU A 177 7.57 -4.56 10.54
N THR A 178 7.43 -5.64 11.32
CA THR A 178 7.73 -5.58 12.76
C THR A 178 9.20 -5.34 13.06
N ALA A 179 10.10 -5.75 12.15
CA ALA A 179 11.52 -5.46 12.28
C ALA A 179 11.81 -3.95 12.10
N ARG A 180 10.97 -3.24 11.33
CA ARG A 180 11.06 -1.79 11.08
C ARG A 180 10.31 -0.97 12.12
N ASP A 181 9.13 -1.43 12.54
CA ASP A 181 8.33 -0.81 13.61
C ASP A 181 8.05 -1.79 14.76
N PRO A 182 8.86 -1.75 15.84
CA PRO A 182 8.64 -2.57 17.03
C PRO A 182 7.34 -2.26 17.79
N GLN A 183 6.67 -1.14 17.51
CA GLN A 183 5.39 -0.79 18.13
C GLN A 183 4.22 -1.57 17.51
N LEU A 184 4.41 -2.12 16.30
CA LEU A 184 3.39 -2.89 15.58
C LEU A 184 3.01 -4.14 16.37
N ARG A 185 1.76 -4.14 16.86
CA ARG A 185 1.19 -5.21 17.68
C ARG A 185 0.28 -6.07 16.83
N TYR A 186 0.61 -7.35 16.72
CA TYR A 186 -0.29 -8.37 16.18
C TYR A 186 -1.65 -8.35 16.90
N LEU A 187 -2.73 -8.40 16.13
CA LEU A 187 -4.09 -8.58 16.63
C LEU A 187 -4.58 -10.00 16.38
N SER A 188 -4.63 -10.38 15.11
CA SER A 188 -5.22 -11.64 14.68
C SER A 188 -4.74 -12.03 13.28
N SER A 189 -4.84 -13.31 12.93
CA SER A 189 -4.59 -13.79 11.58
C SER A 189 -5.54 -14.94 11.25
N ARG A 190 -5.85 -15.07 9.97
CA ARG A 190 -6.62 -16.16 9.40
C ARG A 190 -5.79 -16.86 8.34
N PRO A 191 -5.65 -18.19 8.38
CA PRO A 191 -5.07 -18.94 7.28
C PRO A 191 -5.99 -18.88 6.04
N ARG A 192 -5.59 -19.52 4.94
CA ARG A 192 -6.47 -19.66 3.78
C ARG A 192 -7.72 -20.49 4.14
N THR A 193 -8.91 -19.95 3.91
CA THR A 193 -10.19 -20.58 4.29
C THR A 193 -10.99 -21.00 3.05
N PRO A 194 -11.44 -22.25 2.92
CA PRO A 194 -12.31 -22.67 1.81
C PRO A 194 -13.66 -21.94 1.83
N LEU A 195 -14.09 -21.41 0.68
CA LEU A 195 -15.36 -20.71 0.56
C LEU A 195 -16.49 -21.67 0.18
N ARG A 196 -17.66 -21.48 0.80
CA ARG A 196 -18.90 -22.20 0.48
C ARG A 196 -19.91 -21.23 -0.11
N THR A 197 -20.48 -21.58 -1.27
CA THR A 197 -21.45 -20.73 -1.97
C THR A 197 -22.84 -20.79 -1.33
N THR A 198 -23.56 -19.67 -1.34
CA THR A 198 -25.00 -19.60 -1.02
C THR A 198 -25.87 -20.05 -2.19
N ALA A 199 -25.30 -20.16 -3.41
CA ALA A 199 -26.05 -20.51 -4.62
C ALA A 199 -26.55 -21.96 -4.62
N THR A 200 -27.80 -22.14 -5.03
CA THR A 200 -28.46 -23.44 -5.22
C THR A 200 -28.56 -23.81 -6.70
N GLY A 201 -29.00 -25.04 -7.02
CA GLY A 201 -29.21 -25.49 -8.39
C GLY A 201 -27.93 -25.66 -9.24
N LEU A 202 -28.05 -25.46 -10.56
CA LEU A 202 -26.95 -25.63 -11.52
C LEU A 202 -25.77 -24.68 -11.25
N ALA A 203 -26.04 -23.44 -10.82
CA ALA A 203 -25.01 -22.48 -10.45
C ALA A 203 -24.20 -22.97 -9.23
N GLY A 204 -24.88 -23.48 -8.19
CA GLY A 204 -24.23 -24.10 -7.03
C GLY A 204 -23.41 -25.33 -7.40
N ALA A 205 -23.91 -26.18 -8.31
CA ALA A 205 -23.18 -27.35 -8.82
C ALA A 205 -21.91 -26.95 -9.59
N LEU A 206 -22.00 -25.97 -10.48
CA LEU A 206 -20.85 -25.47 -11.25
C LEU A 206 -19.76 -24.87 -10.34
N GLN A 207 -20.17 -24.18 -9.28
CA GLN A 207 -19.24 -23.55 -8.34
C GLN A 207 -18.59 -24.57 -7.40
N ARG A 208 -19.27 -25.68 -7.07
CA ARG A 208 -18.65 -26.82 -6.38
C ARG A 208 -17.55 -27.49 -7.21
N LEU A 209 -17.67 -27.47 -8.54
CA LEU A 209 -16.61 -27.94 -9.46
C LEU A 209 -15.42 -26.98 -9.56
N ARG A 210 -15.56 -25.73 -9.08
CA ARG A 210 -14.51 -24.71 -9.08
C ARG A 210 -14.26 -24.19 -7.66
N PRO A 211 -13.63 -25.00 -6.78
CA PRO A 211 -13.43 -24.63 -5.39
C PRO A 211 -12.62 -23.33 -5.28
N MET A 212 -13.18 -22.39 -4.53
CA MET A 212 -12.57 -21.11 -4.19
C MET A 212 -12.20 -21.07 -2.71
N SER A 213 -11.23 -20.24 -2.39
CA SER A 213 -10.77 -20.02 -1.02
C SER A 213 -10.54 -18.53 -0.80
N LEU A 214 -10.87 -18.08 0.39
CA LEU A 214 -10.48 -16.76 0.86
C LEU A 214 -8.99 -16.80 1.23
N ALA A 215 -8.21 -15.91 0.63
CA ALA A 215 -6.79 -15.73 0.92
C ALA A 215 -6.56 -15.54 2.42
N GLY A 216 -5.40 -15.95 2.93
CA GLY A 216 -5.03 -15.62 4.30
C GLY A 216 -4.92 -14.12 4.51
N ALA A 217 -5.20 -13.67 5.73
CA ALA A 217 -5.08 -12.27 6.12
C ALA A 217 -4.55 -12.15 7.54
N LEU A 218 -3.86 -11.06 7.84
CA LEU A 218 -3.35 -10.70 9.14
C LEU A 218 -3.73 -9.26 9.46
N ALA A 219 -4.13 -9.01 10.69
CA ALA A 219 -4.32 -7.67 11.24
C ALA A 219 -3.32 -7.40 12.36
N ALA A 220 -2.78 -6.18 12.35
CA ALA A 220 -1.92 -5.64 13.37
C ALA A 220 -2.25 -4.16 13.58
N CYS A 221 -1.82 -3.58 14.69
CA CYS A 221 -2.04 -2.16 14.95
C CYS A 221 -0.85 -1.51 15.64
N THR A 222 -0.72 -0.22 15.43
CA THR A 222 0.04 0.69 16.29
C THR A 222 -0.96 1.65 16.96
N PRO A 223 -0.50 2.60 17.80
CA PRO A 223 -1.34 3.72 18.20
C PRO A 223 -1.80 4.58 17.00
N ARG A 224 -1.05 4.59 15.88
CA ARG A 224 -1.29 5.44 14.72
C ARG A 224 -2.15 4.77 13.65
N GLU A 225 -1.93 3.49 13.39
CA GLU A 225 -2.51 2.77 12.26
C GLU A 225 -3.09 1.41 12.62
N LEU A 226 -4.06 0.97 11.82
CA LEU A 226 -4.50 -0.39 11.66
C LEU A 226 -3.90 -0.91 10.35
N LEU A 227 -3.06 -1.94 10.46
CA LEU A 227 -2.45 -2.63 9.33
C LEU A 227 -3.22 -3.91 9.04
N ILE A 228 -3.59 -4.11 7.78
CA ILE A 228 -4.11 -5.36 7.24
C ILE A 228 -3.15 -5.84 6.15
N VAL A 229 -2.64 -7.05 6.30
CA VAL A 229 -1.79 -7.70 5.30
C VAL A 229 -2.54 -8.90 4.73
N SER A 230 -2.69 -8.95 3.41
CA SER A 230 -3.34 -10.05 2.71
C SER A 230 -2.72 -10.28 1.34
N ARG A 231 -3.38 -11.08 0.50
CA ARG A 231 -3.10 -11.18 -0.94
C ARG A 231 -3.82 -10.05 -1.69
N ARG A 232 -3.32 -9.71 -2.88
CA ARG A 232 -3.92 -8.70 -3.77
C ARG A 232 -5.37 -9.04 -4.11
N ASP A 233 -5.61 -10.31 -4.44
CA ASP A 233 -6.95 -10.84 -4.65
C ASP A 233 -7.42 -11.59 -3.40
N PRO A 234 -8.51 -11.16 -2.76
CA PRO A 234 -9.00 -11.82 -1.55
C PRO A 234 -9.59 -13.20 -1.84
N VAL A 235 -10.20 -13.41 -3.02
CA VAL A 235 -10.82 -14.68 -3.40
C VAL A 235 -9.96 -15.40 -4.44
N LEU A 236 -9.37 -16.51 -4.03
CA LEU A 236 -8.44 -17.30 -4.82
C LEU A 236 -9.05 -18.60 -5.31
N ARG A 237 -8.51 -19.14 -6.40
CA ARG A 237 -8.80 -20.51 -6.85
C ARG A 237 -7.78 -21.47 -6.21
N ARG A 238 -8.25 -22.65 -5.79
CA ARG A 238 -7.56 -23.61 -4.88
C ARG A 238 -6.10 -23.98 -5.21
N ARG A 239 -5.62 -23.77 -6.44
CA ARG A 239 -4.28 -24.24 -6.89
C ARG A 239 -3.33 -23.13 -7.32
N THR A 240 -3.67 -21.85 -7.13
CA THR A 240 -2.80 -20.76 -7.55
C THR A 240 -1.84 -20.41 -6.41
N ALA A 241 -0.55 -20.75 -6.56
CA ALA A 241 0.49 -20.12 -5.76
C ALA A 241 0.45 -18.63 -6.07
N THR A 242 0.17 -17.80 -5.06
CA THR A 242 0.02 -16.36 -5.23
C THR A 242 1.19 -15.71 -4.53
N LEU A 243 2.07 -15.04 -5.28
CA LEU A 243 3.21 -14.30 -4.72
C LEU A 243 2.84 -12.85 -4.39
N SER A 244 1.60 -12.45 -4.68
CA SER A 244 1.12 -11.10 -4.41
C SER A 244 1.02 -10.80 -2.92
N ILE A 245 1.22 -9.54 -2.56
CA ILE A 245 0.98 -8.98 -1.24
C ILE A 245 0.15 -7.70 -1.38
N ASP A 246 -0.76 -7.51 -0.43
CA ASP A 246 -1.55 -6.29 -0.24
C ASP A 246 -1.38 -5.84 1.21
N ARG A 247 -0.95 -4.59 1.39
CA ARG A 247 -0.81 -3.96 2.70
C ARG A 247 -1.70 -2.74 2.72
N LEU A 248 -2.75 -2.79 3.53
CA LEU A 248 -3.63 -1.66 3.78
C LEU A 248 -3.32 -1.10 5.16
N ARG A 249 -2.86 0.15 5.21
CA ARG A 249 -2.59 0.90 6.44
C ARG A 249 -3.64 1.99 6.59
N LEU A 250 -4.53 1.84 7.56
CA LEU A 250 -5.60 2.77 7.87
C LEU A 250 -5.19 3.61 9.07
N LEU A 251 -5.24 4.93 8.99
CA LEU A 251 -4.94 5.76 10.14
C LEU A 251 -6.09 5.69 11.13
N ARG A 252 -5.79 5.30 12.38
CA ARG A 252 -6.81 5.01 13.39
C ARG A 252 -7.64 6.23 13.73
N HIS A 253 -7.01 7.39 13.83
CA HIS A 253 -7.71 8.65 14.10
C HIS A 253 -8.68 9.05 12.98
N ALA A 254 -8.50 8.52 11.76
CA ALA A 254 -9.34 8.81 10.62
C ALA A 254 -10.51 7.82 10.46
N ILE A 255 -10.50 6.67 11.16
CA ILE A 255 -11.58 5.68 11.11
C ILE A 255 -12.83 6.26 11.76
N THR A 256 -13.89 6.42 10.97
CA THR A 256 -15.16 7.02 11.41
C THR A 256 -16.19 5.98 11.80
N SER A 257 -16.17 4.80 11.15
CA SER A 257 -17.06 3.70 11.49
C SER A 257 -16.55 2.38 10.93
N THR A 258 -16.83 1.28 11.61
CA THR A 258 -16.72 -0.06 11.05
C THR A 258 -18.09 -0.74 11.12
N THR A 259 -18.55 -1.28 9.99
CA THR A 259 -19.77 -2.08 9.91
C THR A 259 -19.46 -3.48 9.39
N SER A 260 -20.31 -4.44 9.71
CA SER A 260 -20.24 -5.79 9.16
C SER A 260 -21.62 -6.23 8.70
N GLU A 261 -21.68 -6.79 7.50
CA GLU A 261 -22.90 -7.36 6.93
C GLU A 261 -22.62 -8.75 6.36
N PRO A 262 -23.58 -9.70 6.41
CA PRO A 262 -23.40 -11.02 5.80
C PRO A 262 -23.05 -10.92 4.31
N HIS A 263 -22.03 -11.65 3.88
CA HIS A 263 -21.56 -11.61 2.50
C HIS A 263 -22.59 -12.27 1.56
N PRO A 264 -23.01 -11.60 0.46
CA PRO A 264 -24.15 -12.05 -0.34
C PRO A 264 -23.91 -13.39 -1.06
N ARG A 265 -22.65 -13.72 -1.35
CA ARG A 265 -22.28 -14.93 -2.13
C ARG A 265 -21.75 -16.10 -1.31
N TRP A 266 -21.29 -15.85 -0.09
CA TRP A 266 -20.45 -16.81 0.65
C TRP A 266 -21.05 -17.09 2.01
N GLN A 267 -21.34 -18.35 2.28
CA GLN A 267 -21.95 -18.78 3.52
C GLN A 267 -20.93 -18.66 4.67
N GLY A 268 -21.36 -18.07 5.79
CA GLY A 268 -20.51 -17.89 6.98
C GLY A 268 -19.43 -16.83 6.84
N MET A 269 -19.54 -15.96 5.84
CA MET A 269 -18.63 -14.85 5.61
C MET A 269 -19.39 -13.54 5.77
N SER A 270 -18.68 -12.50 6.20
CA SER A 270 -19.16 -11.13 6.28
C SER A 270 -18.31 -10.20 5.41
N THR A 271 -18.92 -9.14 4.90
CA THR A 271 -18.21 -7.97 4.36
C THR A 271 -18.07 -6.94 5.48
N VAL A 272 -16.84 -6.77 5.97
CA VAL A 272 -16.48 -5.72 6.92
C VAL A 272 -16.14 -4.47 6.13
N THR A 273 -16.86 -3.38 6.38
CA THR A 273 -16.61 -2.07 5.76
C THR A 273 -16.03 -1.14 6.80
N ILE A 274 -14.78 -0.73 6.60
CA ILE A 274 -14.13 0.30 7.41
C ILE A 274 -14.25 1.62 6.64
N ARG A 275 -14.83 2.64 7.28
CA ARG A 275 -14.91 4.00 6.72
C ARG A 275 -13.88 4.87 7.39
N ALA A 276 -13.20 5.69 6.59
CA ALA A 276 -12.29 6.71 7.06
C ALA A 276 -12.49 7.99 6.23
N GLY A 277 -13.06 9.03 6.84
CA GLY A 277 -13.64 10.15 6.09
C GLY A 277 -14.71 9.68 5.10
N ALA A 278 -14.59 10.10 3.84
CA ALA A 278 -15.44 9.63 2.74
C ALA A 278 -14.90 8.36 2.03
N ALA A 279 -13.71 7.88 2.40
CA ALA A 279 -13.17 6.63 1.87
C ALA A 279 -13.80 5.41 2.58
N ALA A 280 -13.98 4.31 1.83
CA ALA A 280 -14.50 3.05 2.35
C ALA A 280 -13.61 1.88 1.88
N PHE A 281 -13.36 0.95 2.80
CA PHE A 281 -12.51 -0.21 2.58
C PHE A 281 -13.30 -1.47 2.94
N GLU A 282 -13.49 -2.33 1.94
CA GLU A 282 -14.21 -3.58 2.10
C GLU A 282 -13.24 -4.75 2.28
N LEU A 283 -13.49 -5.55 3.32
CA LEU A 283 -12.72 -6.73 3.67
C LEU A 283 -13.69 -7.90 3.82
N ILE A 284 -13.30 -9.07 3.33
CA ILE A 284 -14.07 -10.30 3.56
C ILE A 284 -13.46 -11.02 4.76
N ALA A 285 -14.29 -11.29 5.77
CA ALA A 285 -13.90 -12.02 6.98
C ALA A 285 -14.87 -13.18 7.24
N GLU A 286 -14.45 -14.18 8.00
CA GLU A 286 -15.36 -15.21 8.49
C GLU A 286 -16.20 -14.65 9.63
N THR A 287 -17.51 -14.93 9.63
CA THR A 287 -18.42 -14.36 10.62
C THR A 287 -18.08 -14.85 12.03
N SER A 288 -18.03 -13.93 12.99
CA SER A 288 -17.62 -14.13 14.39
C SER A 288 -16.16 -14.55 14.59
N GLU A 289 -15.31 -14.39 13.58
CA GLU A 289 -13.88 -14.65 13.70
C GLU A 289 -13.17 -13.53 14.51
N PRO A 290 -12.10 -13.84 15.27
CA PRO A 290 -11.29 -12.82 15.94
C PRO A 290 -10.89 -11.65 15.05
N LEU A 291 -10.58 -11.90 13.76
CA LEU A 291 -10.24 -10.85 12.81
C LEU A 291 -11.41 -9.88 12.57
N GLU A 292 -12.63 -10.40 12.36
CA GLU A 292 -13.81 -9.56 12.23
C GLU A 292 -14.08 -8.76 13.53
N CYS A 293 -14.00 -9.43 14.67
CA CYS A 293 -14.21 -8.81 15.98
C CYS A 293 -13.22 -7.65 16.24
N GLU A 294 -11.92 -7.86 15.97
CA GLU A 294 -10.89 -6.83 16.14
C GLU A 294 -11.09 -5.67 15.16
N LEU A 295 -11.45 -5.93 13.91
CA LEU A 295 -11.75 -4.86 12.96
C LEU A 295 -12.94 -3.99 13.41
N LEU A 296 -13.94 -4.60 14.04
CA LEU A 296 -15.11 -3.90 14.59
C LEU A 296 -14.81 -3.11 15.86
N THR A 297 -13.81 -3.51 16.66
CA THR A 297 -13.44 -2.80 17.90
C THR A 297 -12.46 -1.65 17.67
N VAL A 298 -11.67 -1.68 16.59
CA VAL A 298 -10.63 -0.67 16.32
C VAL A 298 -11.19 0.74 16.04
N GLY A 299 -12.46 0.84 15.63
CA GLY A 299 -13.17 2.11 15.44
C GLY A 299 -13.81 2.70 16.69
N ARG A 300 -13.60 2.10 17.88
CA ARG A 300 -14.05 2.63 19.19
C ARG A 300 -12.86 3.12 20.01
#